data_AF-A0A254NCJ0-F1
#
_entry.id   AF-A0A254NCJ0-F1
#
_cell.length_a   1.000
_cell.length_b   1.000
_cell.length_c   1.000
_cell.angle_alpha   90.00
_cell.angle_beta   90.00
_cell.angle_gamma   90.00
#
_symmetry.space_group_name_H-M   'P 1'
#
loop_
_entity.id
_entity.type
_entity.pdbx_description
1 polymer ?
#
loop_
_entity_poly.entity_id
_entity_poly.type
_entity_poly.pdbx_seq_one_letter_code
_entity_poly.pdbx_strand_id
1 'polypeptide(L)'
;MSLHLFFPMRRAAIAWACALLPLAATAQMNNRAPSPEGCGDTHNLYGPFDYRTAAASTRYIVEFAHFTKGVETLTKGATGPFGGDIGYTLAVFPNHARAILTLERLVERMKKDPPEGADMTLECYYARGMNFAPDDHVFRMLYVSFLIRKQRLDEAQRFLAYVVERATDNPLTQFNAGMLYFDMKDYDKALVQAHRAMAMGMTRVELRNQLTAVGRWKDPEPEAPASAASAASAPAAAASAPASDVQPPR
;
A
#
# COMPACT_ATOMS: atom_id res chain seq x y z
N MET A 1 51.90 48.86 41.52
CA MET A 1 50.74 49.75 41.72
C MET A 1 50.68 50.70 40.55
N SER A 2 49.63 50.60 39.73
CA SER A 2 49.00 51.69 38.96
C SER A 2 47.95 51.07 38.05
N LEU A 3 46.70 51.11 38.54
CA LEU A 3 45.48 50.82 37.78
C LEU A 3 45.24 51.97 36.80
N HIS A 4 44.99 51.65 35.53
CA HIS A 4 44.20 52.52 34.67
C HIS A 4 42.99 51.75 34.14
N LEU A 5 41.83 52.23 34.60
CA LEU A 5 40.49 51.87 34.17
C LEU A 5 40.28 52.30 32.71
N PHE A 6 39.77 51.40 31.87
CA PHE A 6 39.17 51.77 30.59
C PHE A 6 37.71 51.27 30.54
N PHE A 7 36.81 52.21 30.27
CA PHE A 7 35.37 52.04 30.11
C PHE A 7 35.02 51.17 28.89
N PRO A 8 33.96 50.34 28.93
CA PRO A 8 33.54 49.53 27.80
C PRO A 8 32.57 50.30 26.88
N MET A 9 32.88 50.40 25.59
CA MET A 9 31.89 50.74 24.55
C MET A 9 31.03 49.52 24.25
N ARG A 10 29.73 49.64 24.54
CA ARG A 10 28.69 48.70 24.12
C ARG A 10 28.59 48.67 22.60
N ARG A 11 28.98 47.57 21.96
CA ARG A 11 28.57 47.24 20.60
C ARG A 11 27.29 46.43 20.66
N ALA A 12 26.18 47.03 20.23
CA ALA A 12 24.93 46.34 19.99
C ALA A 12 25.12 45.38 18.81
N ALA A 13 25.19 44.08 19.09
CA ALA A 13 25.14 43.05 18.07
C ALA A 13 23.69 42.68 17.83
N ILE A 14 23.08 43.23 16.77
CA ILE A 14 21.85 42.71 16.18
C ILE A 14 22.26 41.49 15.36
N ALA A 15 22.26 40.32 15.98
CA ALA A 15 22.43 39.06 15.26
C ALA A 15 21.03 38.55 14.85
N TRP A 16 20.83 38.48 13.55
CA TRP A 16 19.64 37.95 12.89
C TRP A 16 19.28 36.57 13.42
N ALA A 17 18.06 36.43 13.93
CA ALA A 17 17.44 35.13 14.14
C ALA A 17 17.09 34.52 12.78
N CYS A 18 18.01 33.74 12.20
CA CYS A 18 17.67 32.82 11.12
C CYS A 18 16.78 31.71 11.70
N ALA A 19 15.47 31.89 11.59
CA ALA A 19 14.51 30.82 11.78
C ALA A 19 14.74 29.74 10.70
N LEU A 20 15.49 28.71 11.05
CA LEU A 20 15.54 27.47 10.28
C LEU A 20 14.51 26.52 10.88
N LEU A 21 13.44 26.24 10.14
CA LEU A 21 12.65 25.00 10.08
C LEU A 21 11.45 25.22 9.13
N PRO A 22 10.97 24.22 8.34
CA PRO A 22 11.48 22.86 8.13
C PRO A 22 11.68 22.50 6.63
N LEU A 23 12.75 21.78 6.28
CA LEU A 23 12.78 20.98 5.04
C LEU A 23 12.05 19.65 5.31
N ALA A 24 10.72 19.69 5.38
CA ALA A 24 9.88 18.49 5.35
C ALA A 24 9.32 18.30 3.92
N ALA A 25 10.20 18.08 2.94
CA ALA A 25 9.80 17.89 1.55
C ALA A 25 10.59 16.78 0.81
N THR A 26 11.33 15.92 1.51
CA THR A 26 12.16 14.88 0.87
C THR A 26 11.63 13.46 0.98
N ALA A 27 10.54 13.19 1.71
CA ALA A 27 10.06 11.82 1.92
C ALA A 27 9.19 11.26 0.77
N GLN A 28 8.78 12.07 -0.21
CA GLN A 28 7.80 11.63 -1.22
C GLN A 28 8.42 10.98 -2.46
N MET A 29 9.74 11.07 -2.66
CA MET A 29 10.40 10.54 -3.87
C MET A 29 10.73 9.04 -3.81
N ASN A 30 10.64 8.38 -2.66
CA ASN A 30 11.02 6.95 -2.52
C ASN A 30 9.92 5.94 -2.89
N ASN A 31 8.72 6.39 -3.25
CA ASN A 31 7.55 5.50 -3.38
C ASN A 31 7.17 5.17 -4.84
N ARG A 32 7.79 5.85 -5.80
CA ARG A 32 7.58 5.63 -7.23
C ARG A 32 8.19 4.28 -7.61
N ALA A 33 7.43 3.43 -8.29
CA ALA A 33 8.02 2.26 -8.90
C ALA A 33 8.96 2.72 -10.02
N PRO A 34 10.25 2.34 -10.00
CA PRO A 34 11.15 2.64 -11.11
C PRO A 34 10.54 2.08 -12.38
N SER A 35 10.43 2.93 -13.40
CA SER A 35 10.03 2.50 -14.73
C SER A 35 11.30 2.04 -15.44
N PRO A 36 11.37 0.82 -15.98
CA PRO A 36 12.47 0.41 -16.84
C PRO A 36 12.73 1.41 -17.98
N GLU A 37 13.94 1.44 -18.51
CA GLU A 37 14.22 2.23 -19.71
C GLU A 37 13.33 1.77 -20.87
N GLY A 38 12.84 2.73 -21.67
CA GLY A 38 11.99 2.43 -22.82
C GLY A 38 10.49 2.23 -22.50
N CYS A 39 10.03 2.56 -21.29
CA CYS A 39 8.60 2.69 -21.04
C CYS A 39 8.04 3.91 -21.78
N GLY A 40 7.48 3.67 -22.96
CA GLY A 40 6.86 4.72 -23.77
C GLY A 40 5.62 5.34 -23.11
N ASP A 41 5.16 6.44 -23.68
CA ASP A 41 3.94 7.12 -23.26
C ASP A 41 2.70 6.37 -23.75
N THR A 42 1.74 6.13 -22.85
CA THR A 42 0.41 5.69 -23.27
C THR A 42 -0.34 6.84 -23.91
N HIS A 43 -0.79 6.61 -25.14
CA HIS A 43 -1.68 7.53 -25.83
C HIS A 43 -3.07 6.89 -25.86
N ASN A 44 -3.98 7.40 -25.03
CA ASN A 44 -5.39 7.00 -25.04
C ASN A 44 -6.30 8.23 -25.03
N LEU A 45 -7.37 8.17 -25.83
CA LEU A 45 -8.40 9.22 -25.89
C LEU A 45 -9.46 9.06 -24.78
N TYR A 46 -9.45 7.92 -24.07
CA TYR A 46 -10.42 7.57 -23.04
C TYR A 46 -9.70 6.99 -21.82
N GLY A 47 -9.85 7.62 -20.65
CA GLY A 47 -9.07 7.33 -19.45
C GLY A 47 -7.77 8.15 -19.35
N PRO A 48 -6.85 7.80 -18.44
CA PRO A 48 -6.92 6.66 -17.52
C PRO A 48 -7.92 6.86 -16.37
N PHE A 49 -8.47 5.76 -15.87
CA PHE A 49 -9.36 5.72 -14.69
C PHE A 49 -8.82 4.72 -13.66
N ASP A 50 -9.11 4.96 -12.38
CA ASP A 50 -8.86 3.97 -11.32
C ASP A 50 -9.93 2.89 -11.37
N TYR A 51 -9.52 1.64 -11.63
CA TYR A 51 -10.43 0.51 -11.74
C TYR A 51 -11.25 0.24 -10.47
N ARG A 52 -10.71 0.61 -9.30
CA ARG A 52 -11.35 0.43 -7.98
C ARG A 52 -12.59 1.32 -7.85
N THR A 53 -12.57 2.51 -8.43
CA THR A 53 -13.62 3.54 -8.26
C THR A 53 -14.37 3.87 -9.54
N ALA A 54 -13.89 3.42 -10.70
CA ALA A 54 -14.55 3.64 -11.98
C ALA A 54 -16.01 3.15 -11.98
N ALA A 55 -16.88 3.94 -12.61
CA ALA A 55 -18.29 3.59 -12.75
C ALA A 55 -18.46 2.21 -13.43
N ALA A 56 -19.50 1.49 -13.05
CA ALA A 56 -19.78 0.17 -13.63
C ALA A 56 -19.94 0.23 -15.15
N SER A 57 -20.55 1.30 -15.69
CA SER A 57 -20.67 1.54 -17.13
C SER A 57 -19.32 1.76 -17.81
N THR A 58 -18.41 2.53 -17.19
CA THR A 58 -17.04 2.75 -17.70
C THR A 58 -16.27 1.44 -17.77
N ARG A 59 -16.32 0.62 -16.71
CA ARG A 59 -15.70 -0.72 -16.70
C ARG A 59 -16.30 -1.60 -17.78
N TYR A 60 -17.64 -1.66 -17.86
CA TYR A 60 -18.35 -2.48 -18.82
C TYR A 60 -17.97 -2.16 -20.27
N ILE A 61 -17.95 -0.89 -20.68
CA ILE A 61 -17.66 -0.52 -22.08
C ILE A 61 -16.27 -0.99 -22.51
N VAL A 62 -15.27 -0.84 -21.63
CA VAL A 62 -13.88 -1.24 -21.93
C VAL A 62 -13.74 -2.76 -21.92
N GLU A 63 -14.25 -3.42 -20.88
CA GLU A 63 -14.11 -4.88 -20.75
C GLU A 63 -14.92 -5.62 -21.81
N PHE A 64 -16.08 -5.11 -22.19
CA PHE A 64 -16.89 -5.65 -23.27
C PHE A 64 -16.18 -5.56 -24.62
N ALA A 65 -15.48 -4.45 -24.89
CA ALA A 65 -14.79 -4.24 -26.16
C ALA A 65 -13.42 -4.92 -26.24
N HIS A 66 -12.64 -4.89 -25.17
CA HIS A 66 -11.20 -5.24 -25.20
C HIS A 66 -10.78 -6.27 -24.15
N PHE A 67 -11.56 -6.52 -23.11
CA PHE A 67 -11.22 -7.52 -22.08
C PHE A 67 -12.30 -8.60 -21.93
N THR A 68 -12.74 -9.13 -23.08
CA THR A 68 -13.73 -10.20 -23.12
C THR A 68 -13.21 -11.48 -22.43
N LYS A 69 -14.11 -12.42 -22.11
CA LYS A 69 -13.73 -13.74 -21.61
C LYS A 69 -12.70 -14.44 -22.51
N GLY A 70 -12.78 -14.25 -23.83
CA GLY A 70 -11.82 -14.78 -24.78
C GLY A 70 -10.41 -14.21 -24.58
N VAL A 71 -10.31 -12.90 -24.34
CA VAL A 71 -9.04 -12.21 -24.07
C VAL A 71 -8.50 -12.62 -22.70
N GLU A 72 -9.33 -12.59 -21.65
CA GLU A 72 -8.94 -12.95 -20.28
C GLU A 72 -8.45 -14.40 -20.16
N THR A 73 -9.01 -15.31 -20.94
CA THR A 73 -8.58 -16.72 -21.01
C THR A 73 -7.52 -16.99 -22.08
N LEU A 74 -7.15 -15.98 -22.87
CA LEU A 74 -6.24 -16.08 -24.01
C LEU A 74 -6.66 -17.18 -25.01
N THR A 75 -7.96 -17.28 -25.29
CA THR A 75 -8.56 -18.26 -26.22
C THR A 75 -9.04 -17.62 -27.52
N LYS A 76 -9.48 -16.35 -27.48
CA LYS A 76 -9.92 -15.59 -28.66
C LYS A 76 -9.73 -14.09 -28.42
N GLY A 77 -9.02 -13.40 -29.33
CA GLY A 77 -8.91 -11.94 -29.32
C GLY A 77 -10.26 -11.24 -29.54
N ALA A 78 -10.40 -10.00 -29.09
CA ALA A 78 -11.61 -9.21 -29.26
C ALA A 78 -11.52 -8.32 -30.51
N THR A 79 -10.44 -7.53 -30.63
CA THR A 79 -10.25 -6.59 -31.75
C THR A 79 -9.00 -6.88 -32.58
N GLY A 80 -8.09 -7.72 -32.09
CA GLY A 80 -6.85 -8.07 -32.76
C GLY A 80 -5.98 -9.03 -31.95
N PRO A 81 -4.63 -8.90 -32.00
CA PRO A 81 -3.74 -9.65 -31.14
C PRO A 81 -4.06 -9.40 -29.65
N PHE A 82 -3.88 -10.43 -28.81
CA PHE A 82 -4.14 -10.32 -27.37
C PHE A 82 -3.39 -9.15 -26.72
N GLY A 83 -2.15 -8.88 -27.13
CA GLY A 83 -1.36 -7.78 -26.57
C GLY A 83 -2.00 -6.41 -26.79
N GLY A 84 -2.68 -6.19 -27.93
CA GLY A 84 -3.37 -4.93 -28.21
C GLY A 84 -4.62 -4.75 -27.37
N ASP A 85 -5.45 -5.79 -27.27
CA ASP A 85 -6.67 -5.78 -26.44
C ASP A 85 -6.34 -5.58 -24.95
N ILE A 86 -5.34 -6.29 -24.44
CA ILE A 86 -4.89 -6.16 -23.04
C ILE A 86 -4.18 -4.82 -22.82
N GLY A 87 -3.37 -4.38 -23.78
CA GLY A 87 -2.66 -3.10 -23.74
C GLY A 87 -3.62 -1.91 -23.69
N TYR A 88 -4.66 -1.91 -24.53
CA TYR A 88 -5.72 -0.90 -24.47
C TYR A 88 -6.42 -0.90 -23.11
N THR A 89 -6.79 -2.09 -22.60
CA THR A 89 -7.41 -2.22 -21.28
C THR A 89 -6.55 -1.60 -20.18
N LEU A 90 -5.22 -1.84 -20.22
CA LEU A 90 -4.26 -1.28 -19.26
C LEU A 90 -3.93 0.19 -19.50
N ALA A 91 -4.15 0.73 -20.70
CA ALA A 91 -4.07 2.16 -20.96
C ALA A 91 -5.26 2.91 -20.33
N VAL A 92 -6.47 2.35 -20.46
CA VAL A 92 -7.68 2.92 -19.85
C VAL A 92 -7.71 2.70 -18.33
N PHE A 93 -7.27 1.54 -17.85
CA PHE A 93 -7.24 1.20 -16.42
C PHE A 93 -5.84 0.71 -16.01
N PRO A 94 -4.91 1.62 -15.67
CA PRO A 94 -3.53 1.24 -15.34
C PRO A 94 -3.38 0.25 -14.19
N ASN A 95 -4.33 0.24 -13.24
CA ASN A 95 -4.36 -0.68 -12.11
C ASN A 95 -5.33 -1.88 -12.30
N HIS A 96 -5.66 -2.26 -13.54
CA HIS A 96 -6.58 -3.38 -13.79
C HIS A 96 -5.95 -4.75 -13.50
N ALA A 97 -6.17 -5.26 -12.29
CA ALA A 97 -5.59 -6.50 -11.77
C ALA A 97 -5.70 -7.72 -12.71
N ARG A 98 -6.88 -7.96 -13.30
CA ARG A 98 -7.08 -9.12 -14.19
C ARG A 98 -6.32 -8.97 -15.52
N ALA A 99 -6.17 -7.75 -16.02
CA ALA A 99 -5.54 -7.48 -17.31
C ALA A 99 -4.02 -7.62 -17.19
N ILE A 100 -3.42 -7.10 -16.11
CA ILE A 100 -1.96 -7.23 -15.89
C ILE A 100 -1.55 -8.70 -15.69
N LEU A 101 -2.34 -9.48 -14.93
CA LEU A 101 -2.12 -10.93 -14.78
C LEU A 101 -2.36 -11.71 -16.08
N THR A 102 -3.20 -11.20 -16.97
CA THR A 102 -3.41 -11.80 -18.30
C THR A 102 -2.24 -11.47 -19.23
N LEU A 103 -1.72 -10.24 -19.18
CA LEU A 103 -0.53 -9.85 -19.93
C LEU A 103 0.68 -10.68 -19.51
N GLU A 104 0.87 -10.90 -18.20
CA GLU A 104 1.94 -11.75 -17.70
C GLU A 104 1.86 -13.17 -18.29
N ARG A 105 0.68 -13.81 -18.21
CA ARG A 105 0.45 -15.15 -18.80
C ARG A 105 0.70 -15.16 -20.32
N LEU A 106 0.36 -14.08 -21.02
CA LEU A 106 0.60 -13.95 -22.45
C LEU A 106 2.11 -13.87 -22.77
N VAL A 107 2.84 -13.02 -22.05
CA VAL A 107 4.30 -12.87 -22.17
C VAL A 107 5.00 -14.20 -21.93
N GLU A 108 4.58 -14.92 -20.90
CA GLU A 108 5.13 -16.25 -20.59
C GLU A 108 4.81 -17.28 -21.68
N ARG A 109 3.57 -17.30 -22.18
CA ARG A 109 3.15 -18.20 -23.26
C ARG A 109 3.93 -17.92 -24.55
N MET A 110 4.11 -16.65 -24.91
CA MET A 110 4.77 -16.24 -26.16
C MET A 110 6.29 -16.20 -26.05
N LYS A 111 6.84 -16.21 -24.82
CA LYS A 111 8.26 -15.95 -24.52
C LYS A 111 8.76 -14.66 -25.19
N LYS A 112 7.89 -13.64 -25.22
CA LYS A 112 8.12 -12.37 -25.92
C LYS A 112 7.57 -11.22 -25.09
N ASP A 113 8.41 -10.21 -24.86
CA ASP A 113 8.05 -9.00 -24.12
C ASP A 113 8.61 -7.76 -24.87
N PRO A 114 7.77 -6.87 -25.41
CA PRO A 114 6.32 -6.92 -25.40
C PRO A 114 5.73 -8.03 -26.29
N PRO A 115 4.58 -8.61 -25.92
CA PRO A 115 3.86 -9.51 -26.80
C PRO A 115 3.31 -8.75 -28.02
N GLU A 116 2.92 -9.48 -29.07
CA GLU A 116 2.37 -8.87 -30.27
C GLU A 116 1.15 -7.99 -29.97
N GLY A 117 1.19 -6.75 -30.47
CA GLY A 117 0.14 -5.75 -30.30
C GLY A 117 0.24 -4.92 -29.01
N ALA A 118 1.07 -5.28 -28.04
CA ALA A 118 1.25 -4.48 -26.83
C ALA A 118 2.29 -3.36 -27.04
N ASP A 119 2.00 -2.16 -26.52
CA ASP A 119 2.84 -0.97 -26.73
C ASP A 119 4.10 -0.90 -25.85
N MET A 120 4.21 -1.74 -24.82
CA MET A 120 5.35 -1.73 -23.90
C MET A 120 5.50 -3.06 -23.16
N THR A 121 6.63 -3.19 -22.48
CA THR A 121 6.95 -4.39 -21.70
C THR A 121 6.01 -4.56 -20.51
N LEU A 122 5.91 -5.80 -20.02
CA LEU A 122 5.12 -6.14 -18.84
C LEU A 122 5.50 -5.27 -17.62
N GLU A 123 6.78 -5.07 -17.38
CA GLU A 123 7.25 -4.26 -16.25
C GLU A 123 6.94 -2.77 -16.42
N CYS A 124 6.89 -2.25 -17.65
CA CYS A 124 6.41 -0.90 -17.91
C CYS A 124 4.92 -0.74 -17.54
N TYR A 125 4.08 -1.75 -17.81
CA TYR A 125 2.69 -1.72 -17.36
C TYR A 125 2.56 -1.78 -15.82
N TYR A 126 3.35 -2.62 -15.15
CA TYR A 126 3.39 -2.64 -13.68
C TYR A 126 3.84 -1.31 -13.08
N ALA A 127 4.92 -0.73 -13.60
CA ALA A 127 5.43 0.56 -13.16
C ALA A 127 4.38 1.66 -13.37
N ARG A 128 3.68 1.67 -14.51
CA ARG A 128 2.59 2.62 -14.74
C ARG A 128 1.46 2.44 -13.73
N GLY A 129 0.94 1.23 -13.54
CA GLY A 129 -0.16 0.99 -12.62
C GLY A 129 0.15 1.39 -11.18
N MET A 130 1.35 1.03 -10.69
CA MET A 130 1.80 1.43 -9.34
C MET A 130 2.05 2.93 -9.19
N ASN A 131 2.41 3.63 -10.27
CA ASN A 131 2.63 5.08 -10.25
C ASN A 131 1.31 5.85 -10.41
N PHE A 132 0.34 5.27 -11.11
CA PHE A 132 -0.99 5.84 -11.29
C PHE A 132 -1.83 5.75 -10.01
N ALA A 133 -1.84 4.59 -9.36
CA ALA A 133 -2.55 4.35 -8.10
C ALA A 133 -1.56 3.91 -7.00
N PRO A 134 -0.79 4.84 -6.39
CA PRO A 134 0.26 4.51 -5.42
C PRO A 134 -0.25 3.92 -4.10
N ASP A 135 -1.54 4.09 -3.81
CA ASP A 135 -2.29 3.54 -2.68
C ASP A 135 -2.97 2.20 -3.01
N ASP A 136 -2.91 1.73 -4.25
CA ASP A 136 -3.39 0.40 -4.63
C ASP A 136 -2.36 -0.67 -4.25
N HIS A 137 -2.35 -0.99 -2.95
CA HIS A 137 -1.47 -2.00 -2.38
C HIS A 137 -1.70 -3.40 -2.95
N VAL A 138 -2.92 -3.71 -3.39
CA VAL A 138 -3.23 -4.99 -4.04
C VAL A 138 -2.52 -5.06 -5.38
N PHE A 139 -2.61 -4.04 -6.22
CA PHE A 139 -1.90 -4.00 -7.50
C PHE A 139 -0.38 -4.08 -7.32
N ARG A 140 0.18 -3.36 -6.33
CA ARG A 140 1.61 -3.46 -5.98
C ARG A 140 2.01 -4.87 -5.55
N MET A 141 1.18 -5.58 -4.80
CA MET A 141 1.42 -6.99 -4.42
C MET A 141 1.40 -7.94 -5.62
N LEU A 142 0.69 -7.63 -6.71
CA LEU A 142 0.78 -8.40 -7.95
C LEU A 142 2.19 -8.31 -8.56
N TYR A 143 2.82 -7.13 -8.50
CA TYR A 143 4.21 -6.95 -8.94
C TYR A 143 5.19 -7.70 -8.02
N VAL A 144 4.98 -7.67 -6.70
CA VAL A 144 5.76 -8.49 -5.75
C VAL A 144 5.67 -9.97 -6.12
N SER A 145 4.47 -10.49 -6.40
CA SER A 145 4.27 -11.87 -6.81
C SER A 145 5.01 -12.20 -8.12
N PHE A 146 4.98 -11.29 -9.10
CA PHE A 146 5.77 -11.41 -10.34
C PHE A 146 7.27 -11.46 -10.05
N LEU A 147 7.80 -10.57 -9.21
CA LEU A 147 9.22 -10.54 -8.84
C LEU A 147 9.66 -11.84 -8.14
N ILE A 148 8.83 -12.40 -7.26
CA ILE A 148 9.07 -13.69 -6.61
C ILE A 148 9.20 -14.81 -7.66
N ARG A 149 8.29 -14.88 -8.63
CA ARG A 149 8.37 -15.86 -9.73
C ARG A 149 9.65 -15.69 -10.56
N LYS A 150 10.12 -14.46 -10.75
CA LYS A 150 11.39 -14.15 -11.44
C LYS A 150 12.64 -14.29 -10.55
N GLN A 151 12.51 -14.77 -9.32
CA GLN A 151 13.60 -14.90 -8.34
C GLN A 151 14.30 -13.57 -7.98
N ARG A 152 13.62 -12.43 -8.18
CA ARG A 152 14.12 -11.07 -7.84
C ARG A 152 13.71 -10.71 -6.41
N LEU A 153 14.19 -11.51 -5.45
CA LEU A 153 13.70 -11.48 -4.06
C LEU A 153 14.02 -10.16 -3.33
N ASP A 154 15.18 -9.55 -3.57
CA ASP A 154 15.55 -8.28 -2.94
C ASP A 154 14.58 -7.15 -3.33
N GLU A 155 14.12 -7.15 -4.58
CA GLU A 155 13.13 -6.18 -5.06
C GLU A 155 11.75 -6.49 -4.50
N ALA A 156 11.34 -7.76 -4.52
CA ALA A 156 10.07 -8.19 -3.94
C ALA A 156 9.95 -7.77 -2.47
N GLN A 157 11.03 -7.95 -1.68
CA GLN A 157 11.08 -7.52 -0.28
C GLN A 157 10.91 -6.01 -0.13
N ARG A 158 11.60 -5.19 -0.93
CA ARG A 158 11.46 -3.73 -0.86
C ARG A 158 10.04 -3.26 -1.14
N PHE A 159 9.41 -3.79 -2.19
CA PHE A 159 8.03 -3.42 -2.53
C PHE A 159 7.01 -3.91 -1.51
N LEU A 160 7.22 -5.11 -0.94
CA LEU A 160 6.31 -5.65 0.08
C LEU A 160 6.47 -4.95 1.43
N ALA A 161 7.68 -4.53 1.80
CA ALA A 161 7.94 -3.72 2.99
C ALA A 161 7.14 -2.41 2.94
N TYR A 162 7.13 -1.73 1.79
CA TYR A 162 6.30 -0.55 1.58
C TYR A 162 4.81 -0.84 1.78
N VAL A 163 4.31 -1.97 1.26
CA VAL A 163 2.88 -2.33 1.43
C VAL A 163 2.51 -2.50 2.90
N VAL A 164 3.30 -3.26 3.67
CA VAL A 164 2.95 -3.54 5.09
C VAL A 164 3.13 -2.33 6.00
N GLU A 165 3.96 -1.36 5.62
CA GLU A 165 4.09 -0.07 6.32
C GLU A 165 2.89 0.85 6.09
N ARG A 166 2.27 0.79 4.89
CA ARG A 166 1.18 1.70 4.51
C ARG A 166 -0.22 1.16 4.75
N ALA A 167 -0.40 -0.15 4.67
CA ALA A 167 -1.71 -0.79 4.79
C ALA A 167 -1.93 -1.44 6.17
N THR A 168 -1.55 -0.74 7.25
CA THR A 168 -1.51 -1.33 8.60
C THR A 168 -2.88 -1.74 9.14
N ASP A 169 -3.95 -1.12 8.66
CA ASP A 169 -5.34 -1.27 9.12
C ASP A 169 -6.19 -2.17 8.20
N ASN A 170 -5.58 -2.80 7.19
CA ASN A 170 -6.30 -3.63 6.24
C ASN A 170 -5.98 -5.12 6.44
N PRO A 171 -6.87 -5.91 7.10
CA PRO A 171 -6.58 -7.30 7.43
C PRO A 171 -6.34 -8.18 6.21
N LEU A 172 -7.04 -7.93 5.11
CA LEU A 172 -6.86 -8.68 3.87
C LEU A 172 -5.50 -8.39 3.23
N THR A 173 -5.03 -7.14 3.29
CA THR A 173 -3.72 -6.77 2.79
C THR A 173 -2.61 -7.38 3.65
N GLN A 174 -2.75 -7.37 4.97
CA GLN A 174 -1.80 -8.03 5.88
C GLN A 174 -1.73 -9.54 5.60
N PHE A 175 -2.87 -10.21 5.46
CA PHE A 175 -2.91 -11.63 5.11
C PHE A 175 -2.22 -11.92 3.77
N ASN A 176 -2.56 -11.17 2.71
CA ASN A 176 -1.94 -11.34 1.39
C ASN A 176 -0.43 -11.07 1.44
N ALA A 177 0.02 -10.08 2.21
CA ALA A 177 1.44 -9.83 2.41
C ALA A 177 2.13 -10.98 3.15
N GLY A 178 1.47 -11.58 4.14
CA GLY A 178 1.96 -12.77 4.82
C GLY A 178 2.16 -13.96 3.89
N MET A 179 1.22 -14.19 2.96
CA MET A 179 1.36 -15.20 1.91
C MET A 179 2.57 -14.94 1.01
N LEU A 180 2.82 -13.69 0.62
CA LEU A 180 3.98 -13.33 -0.21
C LEU A 180 5.31 -13.47 0.55
N TYR A 181 5.35 -13.14 1.84
CA TYR A 181 6.53 -13.43 2.67
C TYR A 181 6.76 -14.94 2.80
N PHE A 182 5.70 -15.73 2.91
CA PHE A 182 5.79 -17.20 2.92
C PHE A 182 6.39 -17.73 1.61
N ASP A 183 5.93 -17.23 0.45
CA ASP A 183 6.48 -17.60 -0.87
C ASP A 183 7.97 -17.25 -1.01
N MET A 184 8.43 -16.17 -0.37
CA MET A 184 9.84 -15.79 -0.26
C MET A 184 10.63 -16.60 0.78
N LYS A 185 9.98 -17.52 1.50
CA LYS A 185 10.52 -18.26 2.66
C LYS A 185 10.94 -17.38 3.83
N ASP A 186 10.47 -16.13 3.87
CA ASP A 186 10.64 -15.23 5.00
C ASP A 186 9.52 -15.49 6.03
N TYR A 187 9.61 -16.66 6.65
CA TYR A 187 8.55 -17.16 7.52
C TYR A 187 8.37 -16.32 8.78
N ASP A 188 9.40 -15.61 9.22
CA ASP A 188 9.31 -14.72 10.38
C ASP A 188 8.42 -13.51 10.07
N LYS A 189 8.62 -12.85 8.91
CA LYS A 189 7.71 -11.78 8.48
C LYS A 189 6.31 -12.30 8.13
N ALA A 190 6.21 -13.50 7.56
CA ALA A 190 4.93 -14.13 7.27
C ALA A 190 4.10 -14.36 8.55
N LEU A 191 4.73 -14.88 9.62
CA LEU A 191 4.09 -15.08 10.92
C LEU A 191 3.58 -13.76 11.52
N VAL A 192 4.40 -12.70 11.46
CA VAL A 192 4.00 -11.37 11.95
C VAL A 192 2.74 -10.87 11.22
N GLN A 193 2.67 -10.99 9.89
CA GLN A 193 1.49 -10.51 9.18
C GLN A 193 0.27 -11.42 9.40
N ALA A 194 0.47 -12.72 9.61
CA ALA A 194 -0.60 -13.64 9.98
C ALA A 194 -1.27 -13.23 11.29
N HIS A 195 -0.47 -12.94 12.33
CA HIS A 195 -0.98 -12.46 13.61
C HIS A 195 -1.69 -11.12 13.50
N ARG A 196 -1.14 -10.17 12.74
CA ARG A 196 -1.80 -8.87 12.49
C ARG A 196 -3.17 -9.04 11.82
N ALA A 197 -3.25 -9.87 10.78
CA ALA A 197 -4.51 -10.16 10.12
C ALA A 197 -5.52 -10.79 11.08
N MET A 198 -5.10 -11.77 11.88
CA MET A 198 -5.95 -12.44 12.88
C MET A 198 -6.43 -11.50 13.99
N ALA A 199 -5.55 -10.63 14.50
CA ALA A 199 -5.89 -9.63 15.52
C ALA A 199 -6.97 -8.65 15.02
N MET A 200 -7.02 -8.41 13.71
CA MET A 200 -8.08 -7.63 13.04
C MET A 200 -9.30 -8.47 12.64
N GLY A 201 -9.47 -9.68 13.18
CA GLY A 201 -10.64 -10.53 12.99
C GLY A 201 -10.63 -11.38 11.71
N MET A 202 -9.50 -11.47 10.98
CA MET A 202 -9.42 -12.35 9.82
C MET A 202 -9.49 -13.82 10.25
N THR A 203 -10.44 -14.56 9.65
CA THR A 203 -10.69 -15.98 9.94
C THR A 203 -10.06 -16.95 8.94
N ARG A 204 -9.33 -16.43 7.94
CA ARG A 204 -8.62 -17.23 6.93
C ARG A 204 -7.48 -18.01 7.57
N VAL A 205 -7.49 -19.33 7.38
CA VAL A 205 -6.58 -20.27 8.07
C VAL A 205 -5.42 -20.73 7.20
N GLU A 206 -5.42 -20.38 5.91
CA GLU A 206 -4.48 -20.92 4.92
C GLU A 206 -3.04 -20.58 5.28
N LEU A 207 -2.75 -19.32 5.61
CA LEU A 207 -1.40 -18.88 6.01
C LEU A 207 -0.93 -19.56 7.30
N ARG A 208 -1.83 -19.71 8.28
CA ARG A 208 -1.54 -20.48 9.50
C ARG A 208 -1.18 -21.91 9.16
N ASN A 209 -2.01 -22.58 8.37
CA ASN A 209 -1.80 -23.98 7.99
C ASN A 209 -0.48 -24.17 7.25
N GLN A 210 -0.13 -23.24 6.34
CA GLN A 210 1.15 -23.24 5.63
C GLN A 210 2.34 -23.09 6.58
N LEU A 211 2.29 -22.13 7.51
CA LEU A 211 3.33 -21.92 8.52
C LEU A 211 3.47 -23.12 9.46
N THR A 212 2.35 -23.73 9.87
CA THR A 212 2.35 -24.96 10.70
C THR A 212 3.02 -26.11 9.95
N ALA A 213 2.70 -26.30 8.67
CA ALA A 213 3.25 -27.38 7.85
C ALA A 213 4.78 -27.33 7.71
N VAL A 214 5.39 -26.14 7.81
CA VAL A 214 6.85 -25.96 7.79
C VAL A 214 7.46 -25.76 9.18
N GLY A 215 6.69 -25.97 10.26
CA GLY A 215 7.16 -25.83 11.65
C GLY A 215 7.48 -24.39 12.07
N ARG A 216 6.89 -23.40 11.39
CA ARG A 216 7.14 -21.96 11.62
C ARG A 216 5.96 -21.23 12.27
N TRP A 217 4.82 -21.89 12.45
CA TRP A 217 3.73 -21.33 13.25
C TRP A 217 4.09 -21.29 14.73
N LYS A 218 3.81 -20.17 15.37
CA LYS A 218 3.79 -20.01 16.83
C LYS A 218 2.49 -19.30 17.15
N ASP A 219 1.79 -19.71 18.20
CA ASP A 219 0.59 -18.98 18.61
C ASP A 219 0.98 -17.58 19.09
N PRO A 220 0.14 -16.56 18.83
CA PRO A 220 0.39 -15.24 19.38
C PRO A 220 0.40 -15.34 20.90
N GLU A 221 1.35 -14.64 21.56
CA GLU A 221 1.33 -14.56 23.01
C GLU A 221 -0.04 -14.04 23.46
N PRO A 222 -0.64 -14.59 24.54
CA PRO A 222 -1.86 -14.05 25.09
C PRO A 222 -1.65 -12.55 25.34
N GLU A 223 -2.54 -11.70 24.83
CA GLU A 223 -2.50 -10.28 25.18
C GLU A 223 -2.45 -10.18 26.70
N ALA A 224 -1.36 -9.63 27.23
CA ALA A 224 -1.26 -9.36 28.65
C ALA A 224 -2.50 -8.55 29.05
N PRO A 225 -3.21 -8.92 30.12
CA PRO A 225 -4.42 -8.22 30.51
C PRO A 225 -4.12 -6.73 30.58
N ALA A 226 -4.85 -5.95 29.78
CA ALA A 226 -4.73 -4.51 29.72
C ALA A 226 -4.68 -4.01 31.16
N SER A 227 -3.52 -3.49 31.56
CA SER A 227 -3.25 -3.05 32.92
C SER A 227 -4.43 -2.23 33.41
N ALA A 228 -5.07 -2.72 34.47
CA ALA A 228 -6.14 -2.06 35.20
C ALA A 228 -5.67 -0.78 35.93
N ALA A 229 -4.63 -0.11 35.43
CA ALA A 229 -4.06 1.10 36.00
C ALA A 229 -4.82 2.39 35.61
N SER A 230 -5.83 2.33 34.73
CA SER A 230 -6.63 3.51 34.36
C SER A 230 -8.00 3.61 35.07
N ALA A 231 -8.30 2.75 36.04
CA ALA A 231 -9.55 2.84 36.81
C ALA A 231 -9.40 3.48 38.20
N ALA A 232 -8.19 3.86 38.61
CA ALA A 232 -7.92 4.47 39.92
C ALA A 232 -7.62 5.99 39.81
N SER A 233 -8.50 6.76 39.18
CA SER A 233 -8.56 8.21 39.39
C SER A 233 -9.93 8.79 39.00
N ALA A 234 -10.98 8.30 39.65
CA ALA A 234 -12.22 9.07 39.78
C ALA A 234 -12.27 9.66 41.20
N PRO A 235 -12.28 10.98 41.40
CA PRO A 235 -12.56 11.55 42.70
C PRO A 235 -14.03 11.35 43.04
N ALA A 236 -14.29 10.82 44.23
CA ALA A 236 -15.61 10.69 44.81
C ALA A 236 -16.23 12.08 45.05
N ALA A 237 -17.28 12.41 44.30
CA ALA A 237 -18.16 13.53 44.63
C ALA A 237 -19.10 13.10 45.77
N ALA A 238 -18.87 13.66 46.96
CA ALA A 238 -19.71 13.46 48.13
C ALA A 238 -21.09 14.11 47.93
N ALA A 239 -22.12 13.30 48.16
CA ALA A 239 -23.49 13.76 48.29
C ALA A 239 -23.69 14.52 49.61
N SER A 240 -24.42 15.63 49.57
CA SER A 240 -25.02 16.26 50.73
C SER A 240 -26.35 16.90 50.32
N ALA A 241 -27.44 16.37 50.87
CA ALA A 241 -28.75 17.02 50.99
C ALA A 241 -29.03 17.17 52.51
N PRO A 242 -30.09 17.87 53.02
CA PRO A 242 -31.26 18.39 52.30
C PRO A 242 -31.83 19.77 52.76
N ALA A 243 -32.83 20.22 52.00
CA ALA A 243 -34.07 20.97 52.33
C ALA A 243 -34.09 22.16 53.32
N SER A 244 -34.68 23.28 52.87
CA SER A 244 -35.50 24.18 53.72
C SER A 244 -36.56 24.90 52.88
N ASP A 245 -37.79 24.88 53.39
CA ASP A 245 -39.01 25.54 52.93
C ASP A 245 -38.88 27.04 52.64
N VAL A 246 -39.60 27.52 51.61
CA VAL A 246 -40.25 28.84 51.63
C VAL A 246 -41.58 28.79 50.86
N GLN A 247 -42.67 29.01 51.59
CA GLN A 247 -44.03 29.27 51.10
C GLN A 247 -44.21 30.79 50.81
N PRO A 248 -45.15 31.24 49.95
CA PRO A 248 -45.12 32.56 49.32
C PRO A 248 -45.97 33.62 50.05
N PRO A 249 -46.05 34.85 49.51
CA PRO A 249 -47.33 35.56 49.55
C PRO A 249 -47.78 36.15 48.20
N ARG A 250 -49.07 35.86 47.93
CA ARG A 250 -50.11 36.54 47.11
C ARG A 250 -49.89 36.77 45.62
#